data_AF-A0A0F8Z1Q9-F1
#
_entry.id   AF-A0A0F8Z1Q9-F1
#
_cell.length_a   1.000
_cell.length_b   1.000
_cell.length_c   1.000
_cell.angle_alpha   90.00
_cell.angle_beta   90.00
_cell.angle_gamma   90.00
#
_symmetry.space_group_name_H-M   'P 1'
#
loop_
_entity.id
_entity.type
_entity.pdbx_description
1 polymer ?
#
loop_
_entity_poly.entity_id
_entity_poly.type
_entity_poly.pdbx_seq_one_letter_code
_entity_poly.pdbx_strand_id
1 'polypeptide(L)'
;GGVGWGEVMNGGFGMVLDGSLEAERRLENMLFWDVNNGIARRSWARNDGAMFTIEREMDRFPDLKVTMPSLADDKIVDKAIENIL
;
A
#
# COMPACT_ATOMS: atom_id res chain seq x y z
N GLY A 1 -9.16 9.55 13.52
CA GLY A 1 -10.59 9.85 13.44
C GLY A 1 -11.33 8.54 13.57
N GLY A 2 -12.37 8.50 14.41
CA GLY A 2 -13.18 7.32 14.67
C GLY A 2 -12.94 6.64 16.02
N VAL A 3 -11.68 6.47 16.43
CA VAL A 3 -11.33 5.62 17.60
C VAL A 3 -11.00 6.38 18.90
N GLY A 4 -10.91 7.72 18.87
CA GLY A 4 -10.54 8.53 20.04
C GLY A 4 -9.16 9.20 19.93
N TRP A 5 -8.82 9.99 20.96
CA TRP A 5 -7.59 10.78 21.00
C TRP A 5 -6.36 9.91 21.27
N GLY A 6 -5.32 10.03 20.44
CA GLY A 6 -4.05 9.31 20.60
C GLY A 6 -3.99 7.93 19.91
N GLU A 7 -5.14 7.36 19.56
CA GLU A 7 -5.22 5.97 19.06
C GLU A 7 -5.00 5.82 17.54
N VAL A 8 -5.04 6.92 16.78
CA VAL A 8 -4.85 6.88 15.33
C VAL A 8 -4.32 8.18 14.77
N MET A 9 -3.47 8.05 13.74
CA MET A 9 -3.19 9.12 12.80
C MET A 9 -3.92 8.82 11.49
N ASN A 10 -4.75 9.74 11.03
CA ASN A 10 -5.52 9.60 9.78
C ASN A 10 -5.45 10.91 8.98
N GLY A 11 -5.41 10.78 7.67
CA GLY A 11 -5.46 11.89 6.73
C GLY A 11 -6.49 11.64 5.64
N GLY A 12 -6.90 12.71 4.98
CA GLY A 12 -7.75 12.67 3.79
C GLY A 12 -7.49 13.91 2.96
N PHE A 13 -8.09 13.97 1.78
CA PHE A 13 -7.95 15.10 0.88
C PHE A 13 -9.33 15.55 0.36
N GLY A 14 -9.39 16.79 -0.10
CA GLY A 14 -10.47 17.29 -0.95
C GLY A 14 -9.86 17.84 -2.22
N MET A 15 -10.51 17.61 -3.36
CA MET A 15 -10.08 18.13 -4.66
C MET A 15 -11.26 18.73 -5.38
N VAL A 16 -11.08 19.94 -5.91
CA VAL A 16 -12.10 20.63 -6.71
C VAL A 16 -11.99 20.15 -8.15
N LEU A 17 -13.12 19.73 -8.72
CA LEU A 17 -13.24 19.37 -10.13
C LEU A 17 -14.05 20.46 -10.83
N ASP A 18 -13.36 21.37 -11.50
CA ASP A 18 -13.95 22.51 -12.21
C ASP A 18 -14.20 22.24 -13.70
N GLY A 19 -13.89 21.02 -14.17
CA GLY A 19 -14.01 20.61 -15.58
C GLY A 19 -12.81 20.99 -16.44
N SER A 20 -11.75 21.57 -15.88
CA SER A 20 -10.52 21.87 -16.62
C SER A 20 -9.68 20.61 -16.86
N LEU A 21 -8.92 20.60 -17.96
CA LEU A 21 -7.94 19.53 -18.26
C LEU A 21 -6.86 19.41 -17.17
N GLU A 22 -6.54 20.51 -16.49
CA GLU A 22 -5.59 20.50 -15.39
C GLU A 22 -6.17 19.82 -14.14
N ALA A 23 -7.47 19.98 -13.87
CA ALA A 23 -8.14 19.26 -12.80
C ALA A 23 -8.19 17.75 -13.08
N GLU A 24 -8.45 17.35 -14.33
CA GLU A 24 -8.38 15.94 -14.76
C GLU A 24 -6.99 15.35 -14.51
N ARG A 25 -5.92 16.01 -14.98
CA ARG A 25 -4.54 15.56 -14.76
C ARG A 25 -4.19 15.43 -13.29
N ARG A 26 -4.62 16.38 -12.44
CA ARG A 26 -4.39 16.31 -10.99
C ARG A 26 -5.16 15.16 -10.36
N LEU A 27 -6.40 14.94 -10.77
CA LEU A 27 -7.26 13.86 -10.27
C LEU A 27 -6.64 12.49 -10.54
N GLU A 28 -6.21 12.23 -11.76
CA GLU A 28 -5.59 10.95 -12.13
C GLU A 28 -4.34 10.67 -11.30
N ASN A 29 -3.43 11.64 -11.20
CA ASN A 29 -2.19 11.48 -10.43
C ASN A 29 -2.47 11.30 -8.93
N MET A 30 -3.41 12.06 -8.40
CA MET A 30 -3.71 12.04 -6.99
C MET A 30 -4.37 10.72 -6.58
N LEU A 31 -5.39 10.27 -7.31
CA LEU A 31 -6.04 8.97 -7.05
C LEU A 31 -5.07 7.81 -7.25
N PHE A 32 -4.21 7.89 -8.26
CA PHE A 32 -3.16 6.89 -8.48
C PHE A 32 -2.27 6.75 -7.25
N TRP A 33 -1.81 7.85 -6.65
CA TRP A 33 -0.97 7.81 -5.46
C TRP A 33 -1.74 7.41 -4.19
N ASP A 34 -2.89 8.05 -3.92
CA ASP A 34 -3.67 7.87 -2.69
C ASP A 34 -4.06 6.39 -2.47
N VAL A 35 -4.43 5.71 -3.56
CA VAL A 35 -4.78 4.29 -3.53
C VAL A 35 -3.54 3.41 -3.48
N ASN A 36 -2.61 3.55 -4.44
CA ASN A 36 -1.49 2.60 -4.56
C ASN A 36 -0.53 2.68 -3.38
N ASN A 37 -0.35 3.84 -2.74
CA ASN A 37 0.46 3.95 -1.51
C ASN A 37 -0.10 3.05 -0.40
N GLY A 38 -1.43 3.06 -0.23
CA GLY A 38 -2.11 2.20 0.74
C GLY A 38 -2.00 0.72 0.40
N ILE A 39 -2.06 0.35 -0.88
CA ILE A 39 -1.90 -1.04 -1.33
C ILE A 39 -0.45 -1.48 -1.12
N ALA A 40 0.53 -0.68 -1.54
CA ALA A 40 1.96 -0.96 -1.38
C ALA A 40 2.33 -1.22 0.09
N ARG A 41 1.88 -0.36 1.02
CA ARG A 41 2.15 -0.52 2.45
C ARG A 41 1.50 -1.78 3.04
N ARG A 42 0.29 -2.14 2.59
CA ARG A 42 -0.39 -3.37 3.01
C ARG A 42 0.24 -4.62 2.41
N SER A 43 0.70 -4.53 1.17
CA SER A 43 1.49 -5.57 0.50
C SER A 43 2.76 -5.83 1.29
N TRP A 44 3.51 -4.79 1.68
CA TRP A 44 4.70 -4.93 2.51
C TRP A 44 4.41 -5.57 3.88
N ALA A 45 3.24 -5.30 4.45
CA ALA A 45 2.74 -5.96 5.66
C ALA A 45 2.21 -7.39 5.42
N ARG A 46 2.47 -7.97 4.23
CA ARG A 46 2.14 -9.35 3.83
C ARG A 46 0.65 -9.64 3.72
N ASN A 47 -0.15 -8.65 3.33
CA ASN A 47 -1.56 -8.90 3.01
C ASN A 47 -1.70 -9.49 1.60
N ASP A 48 -2.20 -10.71 1.49
CA ASP A 48 -2.29 -11.46 0.21
C ASP A 48 -3.03 -10.70 -0.90
N GLY A 49 -4.20 -10.13 -0.58
CA GLY A 49 -4.97 -9.35 -1.54
C GLY A 49 -4.22 -8.11 -2.04
N ALA A 50 -3.49 -7.44 -1.15
CA ALA A 50 -2.69 -6.27 -1.50
C ALA A 50 -1.44 -6.64 -2.31
N MET A 51 -0.77 -7.76 -1.97
CA MET A 51 0.38 -8.27 -2.75
C MET A 51 -0.04 -8.58 -4.18
N PHE A 52 -1.12 -9.34 -4.36
CA PHE A 52 -1.68 -9.62 -5.69
C PHE A 52 -2.07 -8.35 -6.46
N THR A 53 -2.74 -7.41 -5.78
CA THR A 53 -3.21 -6.19 -6.43
C THR A 53 -2.06 -5.30 -6.87
N ILE A 54 -1.02 -5.12 -6.03
CA ILE A 54 0.10 -4.24 -6.38
C ILE A 54 0.97 -4.84 -7.48
N GLU A 55 1.16 -6.17 -7.53
CA GLU A 55 1.86 -6.83 -8.65
C GLU A 55 1.16 -6.52 -9.98
N ARG A 56 -0.17 -6.70 -10.03
CA ARG A 56 -0.97 -6.38 -11.21
C ARG A 56 -0.91 -4.89 -11.57
N GLU A 57 -0.90 -3.98 -10.60
CA GLU A 57 -0.77 -2.54 -10.89
C GLU A 57 0.64 -2.19 -11.40
N MET A 58 1.70 -2.85 -10.92
CA MET A 58 3.05 -2.69 -11.48
C MET A 58 3.18 -3.25 -12.90
N ASP A 59 2.41 -4.28 -13.26
CA ASP A 59 2.32 -4.77 -14.63
C ASP A 59 1.58 -3.78 -15.55
N ARG A 60 0.51 -3.15 -15.06
CA ARG A 60 -0.28 -2.15 -15.80
C ARG A 60 0.46 -0.82 -15.95
N PHE A 61 1.23 -0.43 -14.94
CA PHE A 61 1.97 0.82 -14.87
C PHE A 61 3.44 0.55 -14.60
N PRO A 62 4.26 0.30 -15.64
CA PRO A 62 5.66 -0.12 -15.47
C PRO A 62 6.54 0.86 -14.68
N ASP A 63 6.19 2.14 -14.62
CA ASP A 63 6.92 3.15 -13.84
C ASP A 63 6.63 3.05 -12.32
N LEU A 64 5.55 2.38 -11.92
CA LEU A 64 5.30 2.06 -10.52
C LEU A 64 6.24 0.92 -10.11
N LYS A 65 7.21 1.22 -9.26
CA LYS A 65 8.14 0.24 -8.67
C LYS A 65 7.93 0.19 -7.16
N VAL A 66 7.41 -0.92 -6.68
CA VAL A 66 7.16 -1.18 -5.25
C VAL A 66 8.00 -2.36 -4.79
N THR A 67 8.60 -2.25 -3.62
CA THR A 67 9.33 -3.36 -2.99
C THR A 67 8.35 -4.41 -2.48
N MET A 68 8.45 -5.63 -2.99
CA MET A 68 7.64 -6.77 -2.53
C MET A 68 8.30 -7.46 -1.33
N PRO A 69 7.52 -7.89 -0.32
CA PRO A 69 8.08 -8.64 0.80
C PRO A 69 8.53 -10.03 0.34
N SER A 70 9.66 -10.50 0.88
CA SER A 70 10.01 -11.92 0.83
C SER A 70 9.42 -12.61 2.05
N LEU A 71 8.60 -13.64 1.84
CA LEU A 71 8.00 -14.41 2.92
C LEU A 71 9.03 -15.40 3.47
N ALA A 72 9.25 -15.36 4.77
CA ALA A 72 10.10 -16.35 5.46
C ALA A 72 9.33 -17.66 5.61
N ASP A 73 10.06 -18.79 5.61
CA ASP A 73 9.48 -20.09 5.94
C ASP A 73 9.36 -20.20 7.47
N ASP A 74 8.14 -20.33 7.95
CA ASP A 74 7.84 -20.46 9.38
C ASP A 74 8.59 -21.63 10.01
N LYS A 75 8.80 -22.74 9.29
CA LYS A 75 9.56 -23.90 9.81
C LYS A 75 11.01 -23.56 10.09
N ILE A 76 11.60 -22.67 9.29
CA ILE A 76 12.98 -22.20 9.50
C ILE A 76 13.03 -21.30 10.73
N VAL A 77 12.03 -20.43 10.89
CA VAL A 77 11.92 -19.53 12.06
C VAL A 77 11.73 -20.34 13.35
N ASP A 78 10.79 -21.28 13.36
CA ASP A 78 10.50 -22.14 14.51
C ASP A 78 11.74 -22.92 14.95
N LYS A 79 12.41 -23.58 13.99
CA LYS A 79 13.66 -24.30 14.25
C LYS A 79 14.77 -23.39 14.79
N ALA A 80 14.86 -22.15 14.33
CA ALA A 80 15.87 -21.22 14.83
C ALA A 80 15.61 -20.83 16.30
N ILE A 81 14.35 -20.69 16.70
CA ILE A 81 13.96 -20.36 18.08
C ILE A 81 14.12 -21.56 19.02
N GLU A 82 13.75 -22.77 18.57
CA GLU A 82 13.93 -24.01 19.36
C GLU A 82 15.38 -24.27 19.77
N ASN A 83 16.37 -23.80 18.98
CA ASN A 83 17.78 -23.95 19.32
C ASN A 83 18.28 -22.91 20.35
N ILE A 84 17.45 -21.94 20.73
CA ILE A 84 17.79 -20.84 21.64
C ILE A 84 17.17 -21.05 23.04
N LEU A 85 16.07 -21.81 23.12
CA LEU A 85 15.39 -22.20 24.37
C LEU A 85 15.81 -23.60 24.82
#